data_AF-A0A832VV72-F1
#
_entry.id   AF-A0A832VV72-F1
#
_cell.length_a   1.000
_cell.length_b   1.000
_cell.length_c   1.000
_cell.angle_alpha   90.00
_cell.angle_beta   90.00
_cell.angle_gamma   90.00
#
_symmetry.space_group_name_H-M   'P 1'
#
loop_
_entity.id
_entity.type
_entity.pdbx_description
1 polymer ?
#
loop_
_entity_poly.entity_id
_entity_poly.type
_entity_poly.pdbx_seq_one_letter_code
_entity_poly.pdbx_strand_id
1 'polypeptide(L)'
;MDRLGIFGILVLLAVGSIGIVNAQSVKPVQDIVYTAKFVCGSIMDSDGPLRPGHYETSIDILNNKGYKVNIVWSAVINDGPTSNAILKNLEPENSTGISCRDIKGVFGIDTKEMLEGFVLIKVPVSSLKGFDNEQVIPDLSQDASKILDVHVFYSANALETLPHEIAVEKISFYIIQDGNHKIPKESFRKLLDVNVPIKLNDVLDVQETVRSFIATKYSLDKNDLDKIVLRIKDTSISVSTMLDDHAVSLHVVQPRMAS
;
A
#
# COMPACT_ATOMS: atom_id res chain seq x y z
N MET A 1 -50.59 52.18 73.92
CA MET A 1 -51.26 52.69 72.71
C MET A 1 -50.12 53.11 71.80
N ASP A 2 -49.71 52.40 70.76
CA ASP A 2 -50.32 51.32 69.99
C ASP A 2 -49.26 50.34 69.47
N ARG A 3 -49.79 49.18 69.09
CA ARG A 3 -49.12 47.96 68.63
C ARG A 3 -48.34 48.16 67.33
N LEU A 4 -47.20 47.47 67.20
CA LEU A 4 -46.83 46.78 65.96
C LEU A 4 -46.08 45.49 66.32
N GLY A 5 -46.68 44.36 66.01
CA GLY A 5 -46.11 43.03 66.25
C GLY A 5 -45.17 42.62 65.11
N ILE A 6 -44.11 41.90 65.44
CA ILE A 6 -43.31 41.16 64.47
C ILE A 6 -43.18 39.72 64.98
N PHE A 7 -43.74 38.82 64.18
CA PHE A 7 -43.66 37.37 64.29
C PHE A 7 -42.20 36.91 64.19
N GLY A 8 -41.72 36.18 65.19
CA GLY A 8 -40.47 35.42 65.11
C GLY A 8 -40.69 34.13 64.31
N ILE A 9 -40.21 34.09 63.08
CA ILE A 9 -40.14 32.86 62.28
C ILE A 9 -38.77 32.22 62.49
N LEU A 10 -38.83 31.00 63.01
CA LEU A 10 -37.75 30.03 63.17
C LEU A 10 -37.22 29.62 61.78
N VAL A 11 -35.97 29.94 61.45
CA VAL A 11 -35.31 29.44 60.24
C VAL A 11 -34.37 28.31 60.63
N LEU A 12 -34.70 27.10 60.17
CA LEU A 12 -33.86 25.91 60.23
C LEU A 12 -32.56 26.14 59.43
N LEU A 13 -31.41 25.85 60.06
CA LEU A 13 -30.14 25.65 59.37
C LEU A 13 -30.16 24.30 58.65
N ALA A 14 -30.43 24.31 57.34
CA ALA A 14 -30.17 23.18 56.47
C ALA A 14 -28.68 23.17 56.12
N VAL A 15 -27.94 22.19 56.66
CA VAL A 15 -26.55 21.92 56.30
C VAL A 15 -26.54 21.28 54.91
N GLY A 16 -26.44 22.12 53.88
CA GLY A 16 -26.18 21.66 52.51
C GLY A 16 -24.72 21.23 52.38
N SER A 17 -24.49 19.93 52.23
CA SER A 17 -23.18 19.37 51.91
C SER A 17 -22.73 19.90 50.55
N ILE A 18 -21.69 20.73 50.53
CA ILE A 18 -21.02 21.14 49.29
C ILE A 18 -20.30 19.90 48.75
N GLY A 19 -20.92 19.22 47.80
CA GLY A 19 -20.24 18.24 46.97
C GLY A 19 -19.19 18.97 46.14
N ILE A 20 -17.92 18.77 46.50
CA ILE A 20 -16.79 19.18 45.66
C ILE A 20 -16.89 18.33 44.39
N VAL A 21 -17.34 18.94 43.31
CA VAL A 21 -17.25 18.36 41.96
C VAL A 21 -15.76 18.31 41.66
N ASN A 22 -15.18 17.11 41.74
CA ASN A 22 -13.80 16.88 41.38
C ASN A 22 -13.67 17.17 39.89
N ALA A 23 -13.17 18.35 39.53
CA ALA A 23 -12.84 18.69 38.16
C ALA A 23 -11.77 17.70 37.70
N GLN A 24 -12.18 16.64 37.01
CA GLN A 24 -11.26 15.81 36.25
C GLN A 24 -10.59 16.75 35.26
N SER A 25 -9.31 17.03 35.51
CA SER A 25 -8.43 17.71 34.57
C SER A 25 -8.44 16.90 33.28
N VAL A 26 -9.23 17.35 32.31
CA VAL A 26 -9.15 16.87 30.94
C VAL A 26 -7.75 17.26 30.47
N LYS A 27 -6.87 16.27 30.32
CA LYS A 27 -5.57 16.52 29.68
C LYS A 27 -5.87 17.15 28.32
N PRO A 28 -5.37 18.38 28.04
CA PRO A 28 -5.62 19.00 26.75
C PRO A 28 -4.97 18.12 25.69
N VAL A 29 -5.75 17.67 24.71
CA VAL A 29 -5.23 16.96 23.54
C VAL A 29 -4.21 17.89 22.88
N GLN A 30 -2.96 17.43 22.78
CA GLN A 30 -1.88 18.25 22.21
C GLN A 30 -1.82 18.11 20.69
N ASP A 31 -1.96 16.88 20.17
CA ASP A 31 -1.76 16.57 18.75
C ASP A 31 -2.84 15.64 18.18
N ILE A 32 -3.18 15.84 16.91
CA ILE A 32 -3.88 14.85 16.08
C ILE A 32 -2.83 14.07 15.29
N VAL A 33 -2.85 12.74 15.39
CA VAL A 33 -1.81 11.87 14.84
C VAL A 33 -2.40 10.91 13.81
N TYR A 34 -1.77 10.84 12.65
CA TYR A 34 -2.01 9.84 11.61
C TYR A 34 -0.81 8.91 11.57
N THR A 35 -1.06 7.60 11.62
CA THR A 35 -0.01 6.57 11.61
C THR A 35 -0.16 5.72 10.36
N ALA A 36 0.77 5.89 9.42
CA ALA A 36 0.78 5.20 8.14
C ALA A 36 1.86 4.11 8.14
N LYS A 37 1.52 2.86 7.82
CA LYS A 37 2.54 1.81 7.59
C LYS A 37 3.21 2.06 6.24
N PHE A 38 4.53 1.90 6.17
CA PHE A 38 5.26 1.92 4.91
C PHE A 38 6.04 0.62 4.70
N VAL A 39 6.27 0.31 3.43
CA VAL A 39 7.08 -0.80 2.94
C VAL A 39 7.80 -0.31 1.68
N CYS A 40 9.13 -0.40 1.68
CA CYS A 40 9.99 0.25 0.70
C CYS A 40 11.19 -0.64 0.34
N GLY A 41 11.41 -0.90 -0.94
CA GLY A 41 12.57 -1.66 -1.41
C GLY A 41 12.19 -2.94 -2.14
N SER A 42 13.17 -3.80 -2.37
CA SER A 42 13.03 -4.97 -3.23
C SER A 42 13.24 -6.26 -2.43
N ILE A 43 12.41 -7.26 -2.72
CA ILE A 43 12.62 -8.65 -2.31
C ILE A 43 13.05 -9.42 -3.56
N MET A 44 14.21 -10.09 -3.49
CA MET A 44 14.74 -10.87 -4.61
C MET A 44 14.42 -12.36 -4.47
N ASP A 45 14.29 -12.84 -3.23
CA ASP A 45 14.13 -14.26 -2.93
C ASP A 45 12.68 -14.60 -2.58
N SER A 46 12.29 -15.85 -2.82
CA SER A 46 10.94 -16.35 -2.51
C SER A 46 10.75 -16.77 -1.05
N ASP A 47 11.72 -16.48 -0.19
CA ASP A 47 11.73 -16.88 1.21
C ASP A 47 10.98 -15.85 2.06
N GLY A 48 9.65 -15.96 2.08
CA GLY A 48 8.79 -15.10 2.89
C GLY A 48 7.33 -15.10 2.45
N PRO A 49 6.45 -14.42 3.20
CA PRO A 49 5.04 -14.28 2.84
C PRO A 49 4.80 -13.31 1.68
N LEU A 50 5.78 -12.44 1.40
CA LEU A 50 5.75 -11.47 0.30
C LEU A 50 6.44 -12.06 -0.93
N ARG A 51 5.86 -11.82 -2.11
CA ARG A 51 6.46 -12.27 -3.37
C ARG A 51 7.71 -11.44 -3.70
N PRO A 52 8.68 -11.99 -4.45
CA PRO A 52 9.74 -11.19 -5.05
C PRO A 52 9.16 -10.02 -5.86
N GLY A 53 9.78 -8.86 -5.75
CA GLY A 53 9.32 -7.64 -6.41
C GLY A 53 9.85 -6.37 -5.75
N HIS A 54 9.59 -5.24 -6.41
CA HIS A 54 9.87 -3.91 -5.91
C HIS A 54 8.61 -3.32 -5.28
N TYR A 55 8.72 -2.96 -4.00
CA TYR A 55 7.66 -2.40 -3.18
C TYR A 55 7.91 -0.91 -2.95
N GLU A 56 6.89 -0.11 -3.23
CA GLU A 56 6.90 1.33 -3.05
C GLU A 56 5.64 1.75 -2.29
N THR A 57 5.83 2.64 -1.34
CA THR A 57 4.75 3.28 -0.57
C THR A 57 4.77 4.78 -0.85
N SER A 58 3.62 5.32 -1.23
CA SER A 58 3.38 6.77 -1.26
C SER A 58 2.30 7.13 -0.24
N ILE A 59 2.58 8.11 0.61
CA ILE A 59 1.61 8.64 1.58
C ILE A 59 1.21 10.03 1.12
N ASP A 60 -0.02 10.17 0.67
CA ASP A 60 -0.59 11.43 0.21
C ASP A 60 -1.40 12.08 1.33
N ILE A 61 -1.18 13.38 1.51
CA ILE A 61 -1.78 14.18 2.58
C ILE A 61 -2.46 15.37 1.92
N LEU A 62 -3.79 15.42 2.02
CA LEU A 62 -4.61 16.51 1.51
C LEU A 62 -5.11 17.37 2.68
N ASN A 63 -4.85 18.67 2.60
CA ASN A 63 -5.54 19.65 3.42
C ASN A 63 -6.84 20.07 2.71
N ASN A 64 -7.95 19.44 3.08
CA ASN A 64 -9.27 19.76 2.55
C ASN A 64 -9.95 20.91 3.31
N LYS A 65 -9.22 21.65 4.16
CA LYS A 65 -9.75 22.78 4.92
C LYS A 65 -9.47 24.08 4.19
N GLY A 66 -10.31 25.07 4.49
CA GLY A 66 -10.13 26.44 4.02
C GLY A 66 -8.95 27.18 4.66
N TYR A 67 -8.27 26.59 5.66
CA TYR A 67 -7.19 27.24 6.37
C TYR A 67 -5.90 26.42 6.35
N LYS A 68 -4.78 27.09 6.63
CA LYS A 68 -3.44 26.50 6.65
C LYS A 68 -3.29 25.51 7.80
N VAL A 69 -2.69 24.36 7.53
CA VAL A 69 -2.40 23.32 8.52
C VAL A 69 -0.90 23.06 8.57
N ASN A 70 -0.31 23.16 9.76
CA ASN A 70 1.09 22.79 9.97
C ASN A 70 1.16 21.33 10.41
N ILE A 71 1.99 20.55 9.74
CA ILE A 71 2.20 19.14 10.04
C ILE A 71 3.66 18.90 10.41
N VAL A 72 3.89 18.01 11.36
CA VAL A 72 5.21 17.49 11.70
C VAL A 72 5.19 16.01 11.44
N TRP A 73 6.10 15.50 10.62
CA TRP A 73 6.19 14.06 10.36
C TRP A 73 7.56 13.47 10.69
N SER A 74 7.57 12.20 11.05
CA SER A 74 8.77 11.41 11.31
C SER A 74 8.52 9.96 10.90
N ALA A 75 9.56 9.22 10.56
CA ALA A 75 9.49 7.80 10.24
C ALA A 75 10.15 6.96 11.34
N VAL A 76 9.66 5.75 11.55
CA VAL A 76 10.19 4.75 12.49
C VAL A 76 10.35 3.45 11.74
N ILE A 77 11.56 2.90 11.70
CA ILE A 77 11.84 1.59 11.11
C ILE A 77 11.50 0.50 12.13
N ASN A 78 10.89 -0.61 11.69
CA ASN A 78 10.65 -1.76 12.56
C ASN A 78 11.96 -2.25 13.20
N ASP A 79 11.98 -2.41 14.52
CA ASP A 79 13.16 -2.77 15.32
C ASP A 79 14.39 -1.85 15.10
N GLY A 80 14.15 -0.64 14.59
CA GLY A 80 15.19 0.30 14.16
C GLY A 80 15.02 1.70 14.75
N PRO A 81 15.78 2.68 14.21
CA PRO A 81 15.76 4.04 14.71
C PRO A 81 14.49 4.79 14.28
N THR A 82 14.21 5.88 15.01
CA THR A 82 13.27 6.93 14.59
C THR A 82 14.05 8.05 13.91
N SER A 83 13.51 8.59 12.82
CA SER A 83 14.11 9.72 12.10
C SER A 83 13.96 11.02 12.89
N ASN A 84 14.69 12.05 12.46
CA ASN A 84 14.36 13.42 12.84
C ASN A 84 12.96 13.80 12.33
N ALA A 85 12.32 14.73 13.03
CA ALA A 85 11.02 15.26 12.66
C ALA A 85 11.16 16.37 11.60
N ILE A 86 10.26 16.38 10.61
CA ILE A 86 10.21 17.36 9.53
C ILE A 86 8.91 18.13 9.61
N LEU A 87 9.02 19.46 9.68
CA LEU A 87 7.91 20.38 9.61
C LEU A 87 7.53 20.67 8.15
N LYS A 88 6.25 20.58 7.82
CA LYS A 88 5.67 21.05 6.55
C LYS A 88 4.43 21.90 6.84
N ASN A 89 4.23 22.93 6.02
CA ASN A 89 3.02 23.75 6.06
C ASN A 89 2.20 23.40 4.82
N LEU A 90 0.92 23.04 5.01
CA LEU A 90 -0.01 22.79 3.92
C LEU A 90 -0.96 23.98 3.80
N GLU A 91 -0.94 24.61 2.63
CA GLU A 91 -1.92 25.63 2.27
C GLU A 91 -3.34 25.03 2.17
N PRO A 92 -4.39 25.86 2.26
CA PRO A 92 -5.77 25.44 2.00
C PRO A 92 -5.92 24.73 0.64
N GLU A 93 -6.76 23.70 0.60
CA GLU A 93 -7.10 22.92 -0.61
C GLU A 93 -5.89 22.38 -1.38
N ASN A 94 -4.77 22.14 -0.69
CA ASN A 94 -3.52 21.68 -1.30
C ASN A 94 -3.07 20.33 -0.70
N SER A 95 -2.26 19.60 -1.45
CA SER A 95 -1.75 18.28 -1.08
C SER A 95 -0.23 18.21 -1.07
N THR A 96 0.32 17.29 -0.28
CA THR A 96 1.73 16.91 -0.33
C THR A 96 1.87 15.39 -0.21
N GLY A 97 3.03 14.86 -0.57
CA GLY A 97 3.36 13.44 -0.48
C GLY A 97 4.58 13.15 0.40
N ILE A 98 4.66 11.92 0.88
CA ILE A 98 5.83 11.27 1.48
C ILE A 98 6.03 9.93 0.76
N SER A 99 7.07 9.84 -0.06
CA SER A 99 7.45 8.63 -0.82
C SER A 99 8.48 7.77 -0.08
N CYS A 100 8.76 6.56 -0.55
CA CYS A 100 9.87 5.77 -0.01
C CYS A 100 11.21 6.47 -0.17
N ARG A 101 11.39 7.26 -1.24
CA ARG A 101 12.59 8.09 -1.40
C ARG A 101 12.73 9.11 -0.26
N ASP A 102 11.64 9.77 0.13
CA ASP A 102 11.67 10.72 1.24
C ASP A 102 11.96 10.01 2.56
N ILE A 103 11.35 8.85 2.78
CA ILE A 103 11.55 8.02 3.99
C ILE A 103 13.00 7.52 4.07
N LYS A 104 13.54 6.95 2.99
CA LYS A 104 14.95 6.51 2.94
C LYS A 104 15.91 7.68 3.11
N GLY A 105 15.58 8.83 2.52
CA GLY A 105 16.34 10.06 2.63
C GLY A 105 16.52 10.55 4.06
N VAL A 106 15.49 10.47 4.92
CA VAL A 106 15.61 10.92 6.33
C VAL A 106 16.48 10.01 7.19
N PHE A 107 16.75 8.78 6.74
CA PHE A 107 17.69 7.86 7.39
C PHE A 107 19.05 7.81 6.70
N GLY A 108 19.23 8.50 5.56
CA GLY A 108 20.45 8.39 4.75
C GLY A 108 20.68 7.00 4.17
N ILE A 109 19.59 6.26 3.91
CA ILE A 109 19.64 4.89 3.35
C ILE A 109 19.56 4.98 1.83
N ASP A 110 20.52 4.38 1.13
CA ASP A 110 20.53 4.29 -0.35
C ASP A 110 20.47 2.83 -0.82
N THR A 111 20.07 1.90 0.06
CA THR A 111 19.99 0.48 -0.27
C THR A 111 18.67 0.16 -0.94
N LYS A 112 18.69 -0.86 -1.81
CA LYS A 112 17.49 -1.47 -2.40
C LYS A 112 16.82 -2.47 -1.45
N GLU A 113 17.41 -2.71 -0.29
CA GLU A 113 16.89 -3.66 0.69
C GLU A 113 15.49 -3.25 1.17
N MET A 114 14.74 -4.27 1.58
CA MET A 114 13.40 -4.10 2.09
C MET A 114 13.43 -3.39 3.46
N LEU A 115 12.69 -2.31 3.55
CA LEU A 115 12.53 -1.49 4.73
C LEU A 115 11.04 -1.33 5.03
N GLU A 116 10.63 -1.64 6.23
CA GLU A 116 9.26 -1.40 6.67
C GLU A 116 9.21 -0.72 8.04
N GLY A 117 8.08 -0.07 8.30
CA GLY A 117 7.91 0.73 9.50
C GLY A 117 6.66 1.58 9.45
N PHE A 118 6.69 2.67 10.20
CA PHE A 118 5.57 3.60 10.30
C PHE A 118 6.01 5.06 10.12
N VAL A 119 5.23 5.83 9.37
CA VAL A 119 5.30 7.29 9.35
C VAL A 119 4.23 7.83 10.31
N LEU A 120 4.67 8.69 11.24
CA LEU A 120 3.80 9.42 12.14
C LEU A 120 3.67 10.85 11.61
N ILE A 121 2.46 11.27 11.28
CA ILE A 121 2.13 12.65 10.87
C ILE A 121 1.33 13.27 12.01
N LYS A 122 1.83 14.35 12.59
CA LYS A 122 1.23 15.05 13.72
C LYS A 122 0.76 16.43 13.29
N VAL A 123 -0.44 16.79 13.72
CA VAL A 123 -1.01 18.14 13.60
C VAL A 123 -1.13 18.70 15.01
N PRO A 124 -0.27 19.66 15.41
CA PRO A 124 -0.41 20.32 16.69
C PRO A 124 -1.70 21.12 16.72
N VAL A 125 -2.59 20.83 17.67
CA VAL A 125 -3.90 21.52 17.76
C VAL A 125 -3.72 23.03 17.97
N SER A 126 -2.65 23.42 18.68
CA SER A 126 -2.25 24.83 18.87
C SER A 126 -1.91 25.57 17.57
N SER A 127 -1.60 24.84 16.49
CA SER A 127 -1.21 25.43 15.21
C SER A 127 -2.38 25.72 14.26
N LEU A 128 -3.60 25.30 14.61
CA LEU A 128 -4.79 25.49 13.80
C LEU A 128 -5.30 26.93 13.90
N LYS A 129 -5.13 27.70 12.81
CA LYS A 129 -5.61 29.09 12.69
C LYS A 129 -6.66 29.17 11.61
N GLY A 130 -7.75 29.89 11.87
CA GLY A 130 -8.83 30.12 10.90
C GLY A 130 -8.48 31.24 9.92
N PHE A 131 -9.40 31.54 9.01
CA PHE A 131 -9.27 32.62 8.03
C PHE A 131 -9.01 34.00 8.66
N ASP A 132 -9.59 34.26 9.83
CA ASP A 132 -9.45 35.54 10.54
C ASP A 132 -8.30 35.55 11.57
N ASN A 133 -7.34 34.62 11.48
CA ASN A 133 -6.27 34.37 12.46
C ASN A 133 -6.74 34.02 13.88
N GLU A 134 -8.03 33.80 14.09
CA GLU A 134 -8.57 33.23 15.32
C GLU A 134 -8.18 31.75 15.42
N GLN A 135 -7.88 31.30 16.64
CA GLN A 135 -7.58 29.89 16.88
C GLN A 135 -8.87 29.10 16.64
N VAL A 136 -8.88 28.22 15.64
CA VAL A 136 -9.99 27.30 15.46
C VAL A 136 -9.87 26.31 16.60
N ILE A 137 -10.80 26.38 17.56
CA ILE A 137 -10.98 25.30 18.54
C ILE A 137 -11.84 24.28 17.81
N PRO A 138 -11.27 23.20 17.22
CA PRO A 138 -12.09 22.18 16.61
C PRO A 138 -13.00 21.61 17.71
N ASP A 139 -14.31 21.58 17.48
CA ASP A 139 -15.24 20.88 18.35
C ASP A 139 -14.89 19.40 18.31
N LEU A 140 -14.16 18.89 19.31
CA LEU A 140 -13.51 17.56 19.36
C LEU A 140 -14.51 16.38 19.33
N SER A 141 -15.77 16.60 18.93
CA SER A 141 -16.73 15.58 18.53
C SER A 141 -16.26 14.87 17.24
N GLN A 142 -16.81 13.69 16.94
CA GLN A 142 -16.22 12.66 16.07
C GLN A 142 -15.78 13.08 14.65
N ASP A 143 -16.21 14.25 14.15
CA ASP A 143 -15.81 14.77 12.83
C ASP A 143 -14.59 15.74 12.88
N ALA A 144 -14.23 16.27 14.04
CA ALA A 144 -13.10 17.19 14.18
C ALA A 144 -11.71 16.55 14.06
N SER A 145 -11.60 15.23 14.21
CA SER A 145 -10.32 14.53 14.04
C SER A 145 -9.87 14.48 12.58
N LYS A 146 -10.78 14.69 11.61
CA LYS A 146 -10.47 14.62 10.17
C LYS A 146 -10.02 15.98 9.62
N ILE A 147 -8.91 16.50 10.16
CA ILE A 147 -8.30 17.75 9.71
C ILE A 147 -7.62 17.59 8.35
N LEU A 148 -7.04 16.41 8.11
CA LEU A 148 -6.37 16.04 6.87
C LEU A 148 -6.99 14.75 6.34
N ASP A 149 -7.02 14.63 5.02
CA ASP A 149 -7.25 13.33 4.38
C ASP A 149 -5.88 12.71 4.09
N VAL A 150 -5.55 11.62 4.79
CA VAL A 150 -4.27 10.92 4.64
C VAL A 150 -4.50 9.55 4.01
N HIS A 151 -3.89 9.34 2.86
CA HIS A 151 -4.05 8.16 2.03
C HIS A 151 -2.68 7.50 1.86
N VAL A 152 -2.64 6.17 1.92
CA VAL A 152 -1.44 5.40 1.63
C VAL A 152 -1.70 4.55 0.40
N PHE A 153 -0.86 4.75 -0.60
CA PHE A 153 -0.82 3.95 -1.80
C PHE A 153 0.36 2.98 -1.72
N TYR A 154 0.07 1.70 -1.81
CA TYR A 154 1.06 0.64 -1.89
C TYR A 154 1.08 0.12 -3.32
N SER A 155 2.27 0.07 -3.92
CA SER A 155 2.48 -0.64 -5.18
C SER A 155 3.56 -1.70 -5.03
N ALA A 156 3.35 -2.83 -5.67
CA ALA A 156 4.35 -3.86 -5.85
C ALA A 156 4.45 -4.22 -7.33
N ASN A 157 5.67 -4.21 -7.86
CA ASN A 157 5.98 -4.64 -9.23
C ASN A 157 6.81 -5.91 -9.14
N ALA A 158 6.51 -6.92 -9.94
CA ALA A 158 7.37 -8.11 -10.03
C ALA A 158 8.73 -7.75 -10.65
N LEU A 159 8.76 -6.70 -11.49
CA LEU A 159 9.94 -6.27 -12.22
C LEU A 159 10.41 -4.86 -11.80
N GLU A 160 11.72 -4.70 -11.63
CA GLU A 160 12.34 -3.43 -11.22
C GLU A 160 12.26 -2.34 -12.30
N THR A 161 12.10 -2.71 -13.57
CA THR A 161 11.88 -1.78 -14.70
C THR A 161 10.88 -2.35 -15.70
N LEU A 162 10.05 -1.48 -16.28
CA LEU A 162 8.98 -1.83 -17.24
C LEU A 162 9.36 -1.45 -18.68
N PRO A 163 9.02 -2.26 -19.70
CA PRO A 163 9.01 -3.72 -19.78
C PRO A 163 10.44 -4.28 -19.99
N HIS A 164 10.74 -5.45 -19.43
CA HIS A 164 12.00 -6.16 -19.72
C HIS A 164 11.87 -7.02 -20.98
N GLU A 165 12.89 -6.91 -21.83
CA GLU A 165 13.11 -7.82 -22.96
C GLU A 165 13.55 -9.20 -22.43
N ILE A 166 12.77 -10.22 -22.73
CA ILE A 166 13.17 -11.62 -22.55
C ILE A 166 13.48 -12.24 -23.90
N ALA A 167 14.57 -13.01 -23.94
CA ALA A 167 14.82 -13.90 -25.05
C ALA A 167 13.79 -15.04 -25.00
N VAL A 168 13.07 -15.23 -26.10
CA VAL A 168 12.15 -16.34 -26.28
C VAL A 168 12.61 -17.17 -27.47
N GLU A 169 12.60 -18.48 -27.33
CA GLU A 169 12.74 -19.39 -28.44
C GLU A 169 11.35 -19.64 -29.04
N LYS A 170 11.17 -19.23 -30.29
CA LYS A 170 10.02 -19.56 -31.12
C LYS A 170 10.28 -20.90 -31.80
N ILE A 171 9.46 -21.90 -31.49
CA ILE A 171 9.51 -23.23 -32.06
C ILE A 171 8.35 -23.39 -33.04
N SER A 172 8.67 -23.58 -34.31
CA SER A 172 7.70 -23.82 -35.38
C SER A 172 7.57 -25.33 -35.63
N PHE A 173 6.35 -25.87 -35.58
CA PHE A 173 6.12 -27.32 -35.67
C PHE A 173 4.82 -27.67 -36.41
N TYR A 174 4.71 -28.95 -36.77
CA TYR A 174 3.51 -29.56 -37.34
C TYR A 174 3.04 -30.72 -36.46
N ILE A 175 1.73 -30.81 -36.28
CA ILE A 175 1.09 -32.03 -35.77
C ILE A 175 0.74 -32.88 -37.00
N ILE A 176 1.37 -34.04 -37.12
CA ILE A 176 1.22 -34.93 -38.28
C ILE A 176 0.05 -35.88 -38.08
N GLN A 177 -0.06 -36.42 -36.87
CA GLN A 177 -1.08 -37.40 -36.52
C GLN A 177 -1.38 -37.34 -35.03
N ASP A 178 -2.63 -37.66 -34.71
CA ASP A 178 -3.11 -37.94 -33.37
C ASP A 178 -3.91 -39.25 -33.39
N GLY A 179 -3.43 -40.26 -32.67
CA GLY A 179 -4.13 -41.54 -32.54
C GLY A 179 -5.27 -41.57 -31.52
N ASN A 180 -5.46 -40.51 -30.72
CA ASN A 180 -6.47 -40.44 -29.66
C ASN A 180 -7.69 -39.54 -30.01
N HIS A 181 -7.61 -38.78 -31.11
CA HIS A 181 -8.66 -37.87 -31.61
C HIS A 181 -9.04 -36.74 -30.66
N LYS A 182 -8.19 -36.39 -29.69
CA LYS A 182 -8.40 -35.26 -28.78
C LYS A 182 -7.93 -33.93 -29.38
N ILE A 183 -7.07 -33.97 -30.40
CA ILE A 183 -6.59 -32.77 -31.10
C ILE A 183 -7.55 -32.43 -32.26
N PRO A 184 -8.01 -31.16 -32.37
CA PRO A 184 -8.88 -30.75 -33.46
C PRO A 184 -8.22 -30.93 -34.84
N LYS A 185 -8.98 -31.51 -35.80
CA LYS A 185 -8.46 -31.91 -37.11
C LYS A 185 -7.88 -30.76 -37.93
N GLU A 186 -8.38 -29.55 -37.72
CA GLU A 186 -7.88 -28.31 -38.32
C GLU A 186 -6.46 -27.93 -37.90
N SER A 187 -5.94 -28.53 -36.82
CA SER A 187 -4.56 -28.33 -36.36
C SER A 187 -3.57 -29.22 -37.11
N PHE A 188 -4.02 -30.28 -37.78
CA PHE A 188 -3.13 -31.20 -38.47
C PHE A 188 -2.52 -30.59 -39.72
N ARG A 189 -1.21 -30.80 -39.90
CA ARG A 189 -0.40 -30.29 -41.03
C ARG A 189 -0.43 -28.77 -41.20
N LYS A 190 -0.97 -28.04 -40.22
CA LYS A 190 -0.87 -26.58 -40.14
C LYS A 190 0.43 -26.22 -39.41
N LEU A 191 1.09 -25.15 -39.86
CA LEU A 191 2.23 -24.60 -39.15
C LEU A 191 1.74 -23.98 -37.84
N LEU A 192 2.26 -24.48 -36.72
CA LEU A 192 1.96 -24.02 -35.38
C LEU A 192 3.24 -23.49 -34.74
N ASP A 193 3.09 -22.46 -33.92
CA ASP A 193 4.20 -21.81 -33.24
C ASP A 193 3.97 -21.85 -31.73
N VAL A 194 5.04 -22.08 -30.98
CA VAL A 194 5.07 -21.86 -29.53
C VAL A 194 6.27 -21.00 -29.17
N ASN A 195 6.08 -20.05 -28.26
CA ASN A 195 7.14 -19.21 -27.74
C ASN A 195 7.49 -19.69 -26.32
N VAL A 196 8.76 -19.96 -26.10
CA VAL A 196 9.28 -20.50 -24.84
C VAL A 196 10.30 -19.52 -24.28
N PRO A 197 10.15 -19.01 -23.05
CA PRO A 197 11.19 -18.20 -22.42
C PRO A 197 12.46 -19.03 -22.25
N ILE A 198 13.61 -18.46 -22.63
CA ILE A 198 14.91 -19.14 -22.50
C ILE A 198 15.82 -18.37 -21.53
N LYS A 199 16.58 -19.12 -20.73
CA LYS A 199 17.68 -18.57 -19.91
C LYS A 199 19.00 -18.78 -20.63
N LEU A 200 19.97 -17.89 -20.38
CA LEU A 200 21.33 -18.11 -20.87
C LEU A 200 21.90 -19.43 -20.30
N ASN A 201 22.45 -20.25 -21.19
CA ASN A 201 23.06 -21.57 -20.92
C ASN A 201 22.11 -22.73 -20.59
N ASP A 202 20.79 -22.58 -20.80
CA ASP A 202 19.89 -23.73 -20.78
C ASP A 202 19.93 -24.51 -22.10
N VAL A 203 19.98 -25.84 -22.01
CA VAL A 203 19.82 -26.75 -23.15
C VAL A 203 18.38 -27.24 -23.15
N LEU A 204 17.58 -26.75 -24.09
CA LEU A 204 16.16 -27.08 -24.20
C LEU A 204 15.95 -28.34 -25.07
N ASP A 205 15.28 -29.37 -24.55
CA ASP A 205 14.73 -30.43 -25.40
C ASP A 205 13.46 -29.89 -26.09
N VAL A 206 13.64 -29.44 -27.34
CA VAL A 206 12.60 -28.87 -28.19
C VAL A 206 11.42 -29.85 -28.36
N GLN A 207 11.70 -31.15 -28.47
CA GLN A 207 10.67 -32.13 -28.73
C GLN A 207 9.82 -32.39 -27.49
N GLU A 208 10.44 -32.52 -26.33
CA GLU A 208 9.75 -32.65 -25.05
C GLU A 208 8.96 -31.38 -24.71
N THR A 209 9.54 -30.21 -24.97
CA THR A 209 8.89 -28.92 -24.72
C THR A 209 7.58 -28.79 -25.52
N VAL A 210 7.63 -29.03 -26.84
CA VAL A 210 6.42 -28.99 -27.67
C VAL A 210 5.39 -30.04 -27.22
N ARG A 211 5.83 -31.26 -26.85
CA ARG A 211 4.93 -32.29 -26.30
C ARG A 211 4.23 -31.81 -25.02
N SER A 212 4.95 -31.21 -24.09
CA SER A 212 4.39 -30.67 -22.84
C SER A 212 3.36 -29.56 -23.09
N PHE A 213 3.64 -28.66 -24.03
CA PHE A 213 2.70 -27.61 -24.43
C PHE A 213 1.40 -28.19 -25.03
N ILE A 214 1.51 -29.16 -25.93
CA ILE A 214 0.35 -29.82 -26.54
C ILE A 214 -0.41 -30.62 -25.48
N ALA A 215 0.29 -31.29 -24.56
CA ALA A 215 -0.30 -32.04 -23.45
C ALA A 215 -1.18 -31.14 -22.58
N THR A 216 -0.64 -30.00 -22.18
CA THR A 216 -1.36 -29.03 -21.36
C THR A 216 -2.56 -28.46 -22.11
N LYS A 217 -2.36 -28.06 -23.37
CA LYS A 217 -3.41 -27.42 -24.19
C LYS A 217 -4.61 -28.34 -24.46
N TYR A 218 -4.36 -29.63 -24.70
CA TYR A 218 -5.40 -30.60 -25.04
C TYR A 218 -5.68 -31.60 -23.92
N SER A 219 -5.18 -31.34 -22.70
CA SER A 219 -5.36 -32.21 -21.52
C SER A 219 -5.02 -33.68 -21.80
N LEU A 220 -3.84 -33.90 -22.39
CA LEU A 220 -3.34 -35.22 -22.77
C LEU A 220 -2.49 -35.81 -21.66
N ASP A 221 -2.66 -37.10 -21.41
CA ASP A 221 -1.77 -37.85 -20.54
C ASP A 221 -0.56 -38.41 -21.31
N LYS A 222 0.30 -39.15 -20.60
CA LYS A 222 1.50 -39.76 -21.21
C LYS A 222 1.16 -40.77 -22.31
N ASN A 223 0.11 -41.57 -22.14
CA ASN A 223 -0.31 -42.58 -23.12
C ASN A 223 -0.90 -41.92 -24.38
N ASP A 224 -1.54 -40.78 -24.22
CA ASP A 224 -2.03 -39.96 -25.33
C ASP A 224 -0.89 -39.38 -26.15
N LEU A 225 0.14 -38.85 -25.49
CA LEU A 225 1.31 -38.25 -26.14
C LEU A 225 2.11 -39.24 -26.98
N ASP A 226 2.21 -40.49 -26.54
CA ASP A 226 2.90 -41.55 -27.29
C ASP A 226 2.23 -41.87 -28.64
N LYS A 227 0.95 -41.49 -28.80
CA LYS A 227 0.18 -41.67 -30.03
C LYS A 227 0.19 -40.44 -30.94
N ILE A 228 0.92 -39.39 -30.56
CA ILE A 228 1.02 -38.15 -31.32
C ILE A 228 2.35 -38.10 -32.07
N VAL A 229 2.25 -37.84 -33.37
CA VAL A 229 3.42 -37.66 -34.24
C VAL A 229 3.60 -36.16 -34.51
N LEU A 230 4.73 -35.63 -34.06
CA LEU A 230 5.12 -34.24 -34.24
C LEU A 230 6.31 -34.13 -35.20
N ARG A 231 6.37 -33.04 -35.94
CA ARG A 231 7.53 -32.67 -36.74
C ARG A 231 7.93 -31.24 -36.42
N ILE A 232 9.12 -31.06 -35.86
CA ILE A 232 9.74 -29.74 -35.71
C ILE A 232 10.19 -29.27 -37.09
N LYS A 233 9.86 -28.02 -37.43
CA LYS A 233 10.26 -27.39 -38.69
C LYS A 233 11.53 -26.56 -38.49
N ASP A 234 11.50 -25.65 -37.53
CA ASP A 234 12.57 -24.72 -37.23
C ASP A 234 12.43 -24.22 -35.79
N THR A 235 13.55 -23.77 -35.23
CA THR A 235 13.59 -22.95 -34.02
C THR A 235 14.28 -21.63 -34.33
N SER A 236 13.81 -20.56 -33.72
CA SER A 236 14.36 -19.21 -33.90
C SER A 236 14.31 -18.46 -32.58
N ILE A 237 15.28 -17.59 -32.32
CA ILE A 237 15.28 -16.74 -31.14
C ILE A 237 14.62 -15.41 -31.50
N SER A 238 13.67 -14.99 -30.67
CA SER A 238 13.02 -13.69 -30.76
C SER A 238 13.10 -12.99 -29.40
N VAL A 239 12.85 -11.69 -29.40
CA VAL A 239 12.75 -10.90 -28.17
C VAL A 239 11.27 -10.62 -27.92
N SER A 240 10.82 -10.93 -26.71
CA SER A 240 9.46 -10.63 -26.25
C SER A 240 9.51 -9.80 -24.98
N THR A 241 8.39 -9.22 -24.58
CA THR A 241 8.28 -8.44 -23.35
C THR A 241 7.57 -9.27 -22.28
N MET A 242 8.14 -9.33 -21.07
CA MET A 242 7.38 -9.84 -19.93
C MET A 242 6.32 -8.83 -19.52
N LEU A 243 5.11 -9.32 -19.30
CA LEU A 243 4.07 -8.56 -18.61
C LEU A 243 4.44 -8.50 -17.13
N ASP A 244 4.43 -7.30 -16.57
CA ASP A 244 4.66 -7.09 -15.14
C ASP A 244 3.37 -7.35 -14.37
N ASP A 245 3.46 -8.24 -13.38
CA ASP A 245 2.40 -8.45 -12.43
C ASP A 245 2.42 -7.28 -11.43
N HIS A 246 1.67 -6.23 -11.76
CA HIS A 246 1.54 -5.03 -10.93
C HIS A 246 0.37 -5.18 -9.94
N ALA A 247 0.65 -4.98 -8.65
CA ALA A 247 -0.37 -4.94 -7.61
C ALA A 247 -0.41 -3.55 -6.97
N VAL A 248 -1.62 -3.01 -6.79
CA VAL A 248 -1.85 -1.72 -6.14
C VAL A 248 -2.91 -1.85 -5.04
N SER A 249 -2.71 -1.10 -3.96
CA SER A 249 -3.66 -1.01 -2.86
C SER A 249 -3.71 0.42 -2.32
N LEU A 250 -4.90 0.87 -1.94
CA LEU A 250 -5.14 2.17 -1.34
C LEU A 250 -5.71 1.98 0.06
N HIS A 251 -5.13 2.68 1.03
CA HIS A 251 -5.57 2.67 2.41
C HIS A 251 -5.82 4.10 2.91
N VAL A 252 -6.95 4.32 3.59
CA VAL A 252 -7.27 5.61 4.22
C VAL A 252 -6.86 5.54 5.70
N VAL A 253 -5.97 6.44 6.12
CA VAL A 253 -5.45 6.48 7.48
C VAL A 253 -6.39 7.23 8.39
N GLN A 254 -6.79 6.59 9.49
CA GLN A 254 -7.66 7.21 10.48
C GLN A 254 -6.85 8.03 11.50
N PRO A 255 -7.28 9.25 11.82
CA PRO A 255 -6.64 10.06 12.85
C PRO A 255 -6.86 9.48 14.25
N ARG A 256 -5.91 9.73 15.15
CA ARG A 256 -6.02 9.45 16.58
C ARG A 256 -5.62 10.68 17.37
N MET A 257 -6.31 10.89 18.48
CA MET A 257 -6.02 11.98 19.42
C MET A 257 -4.90 11.52 20.35
N ALA A 258 -3.81 12.28 20.43
CA ALA A 258 -2.73 12.04 21.38
C ALA A 258 -2.82 13.04 22.55
N SER A 259 -2.83 12.50 23.77
CA SER A 259 -2.90 13.23 25.03
C SER A 259 -1.54 13.36 25.73
#